data_AF-G9YNR1-F1
#
_entry.id   AF-G9YNR1-F1
#
_cell.length_a   1.000
_cell.length_b   1.000
_cell.length_c   1.000
_cell.angle_alpha   90.00
_cell.angle_beta   90.00
_cell.angle_gamma   90.00
#
_symmetry.space_group_name_H-M   'P 1'
#
loop_
_entity.id
_entity.type
_entity.pdbx_description
1 polymer ?
#
loop_
_entity_poly.entity_id
_entity_poly.type
_entity_poly.pdbx_seq_one_letter_code
_entity_poly.pdbx_strand_id
1 'polypeptide(L)'
;MDITGRTDFRRIVPVDEGVANKIKSLVFERMEKNGGMSGGEIESEIIKDYVMSLPPEERAAAGWTLNQISLQEADRLGEYVHQRDPSWNWGKPVKPDILDDYKSGMNILI
;
A
#
# COMPACT_ATOMS: atom_id res chain seq x y z
N MET A 1 4.14 -18.59 -3.48
CA MET A 1 4.40 -19.24 -4.78
C MET A 1 3.16 -19.10 -5.63
N ASP A 2 3.31 -18.72 -6.90
CA ASP A 2 2.23 -18.72 -7.88
C ASP A 2 2.07 -20.15 -8.42
N ILE A 3 0.87 -20.72 -8.28
CA ILE A 3 0.57 -22.12 -8.63
C ILE A 3 0.47 -22.29 -10.16
N THR A 4 0.33 -21.19 -10.91
CA THR A 4 0.08 -21.22 -12.37
C THR A 4 1.27 -20.80 -13.23
N GLY A 5 2.28 -20.16 -12.64
CA GLY A 5 3.42 -19.60 -13.36
C GLY A 5 3.08 -18.43 -14.30
N ARG A 6 1.83 -17.94 -14.30
CA ARG A 6 1.46 -16.79 -15.13
C ARG A 6 2.01 -15.49 -14.52
N THR A 7 2.38 -14.54 -15.37
CA THR A 7 2.82 -13.20 -14.93
C THR A 7 2.07 -12.08 -15.64
N ASP A 8 1.14 -12.42 -16.52
CA ASP A 8 0.33 -11.49 -17.31
C ASP A 8 -0.55 -10.58 -16.45
N PHE A 9 -0.90 -11.03 -15.24
CA PHE A 9 -1.62 -10.21 -14.26
C PHE A 9 -0.75 -9.13 -13.61
N ARG A 10 0.59 -9.18 -13.71
CA ARG A 10 1.50 -8.22 -13.05
C ARG A 10 1.62 -6.89 -13.79
N ARG A 11 0.58 -6.48 -14.51
CA ARG A 11 0.47 -5.21 -15.22
C ARG A 11 -0.18 -4.17 -14.32
N ILE A 12 0.32 -2.95 -14.35
CA ILE A 12 -0.31 -1.80 -13.68
C ILE A 12 -1.47 -1.33 -14.54
N VAL A 13 -2.67 -1.23 -13.95
CA VAL A 13 -3.90 -0.80 -14.61
C VAL A 13 -4.59 0.29 -13.80
N PRO A 14 -5.42 1.15 -14.41
CA PRO A 14 -6.25 2.08 -13.65
C PRO A 14 -7.08 1.35 -12.61
N VAL A 15 -7.18 1.93 -11.42
CA VAL A 15 -8.03 1.45 -10.32
C VAL A 15 -8.82 2.63 -9.75
N ASP A 16 -9.87 2.32 -9.01
CA ASP A 16 -10.66 3.35 -8.33
C ASP A 16 -9.78 4.16 -7.37
N GLU A 17 -9.81 5.48 -7.51
CA GLU A 17 -8.98 6.40 -6.73
C GLU A 17 -9.35 6.36 -5.24
N GLY A 18 -10.63 6.20 -4.91
CA GLY A 18 -11.10 6.08 -3.53
C GLY A 18 -10.55 4.83 -2.85
N VAL A 19 -10.52 3.70 -3.55
CA VAL A 19 -9.93 2.45 -3.05
C VAL A 19 -8.42 2.59 -2.88
N ALA A 20 -7.72 3.17 -3.86
CA ALA A 20 -6.28 3.42 -3.76
C ALA A 20 -5.94 4.33 -2.55
N ASN A 21 -6.70 5.41 -2.34
CA ASN A 21 -6.53 6.32 -1.21
C ASN A 21 -6.83 5.63 0.12
N LYS A 22 -7.85 4.77 0.18
CA LYS A 22 -8.15 3.98 1.39
C LYS A 22 -6.98 3.08 1.78
N ILE A 23 -6.33 2.44 0.82
CA ILE A 23 -5.13 1.61 1.06
C ILE A 23 -3.99 2.48 1.58
N LYS A 24 -3.68 3.61 0.94
CA LYS A 24 -2.62 4.53 1.38
C LYS A 24 -2.85 5.02 2.82
N SER A 25 -4.07 5.41 3.16
CA SER A 25 -4.44 5.83 4.52
C SER A 25 -4.22 4.72 5.55
N LEU A 26 -4.55 3.47 5.19
CA LEU A 26 -4.32 2.32 6.07
C LEU A 26 -2.83 2.04 6.28
N VAL A 27 -2.01 2.18 5.23
CA VAL A 27 -0.55 2.07 5.34
C VAL A 27 0.02 3.18 6.22
N PHE A 28 -0.45 4.42 6.06
CA PHE A 28 -0.08 5.54 6.93
C PHE A 28 -0.41 5.27 8.40
N GLU A 29 -1.65 4.86 8.69
CA GLU A 29 -2.10 4.55 10.05
C GLU A 29 -1.26 3.43 10.68
N ARG A 30 -0.83 2.43 9.89
CA ARG A 30 0.06 1.35 10.37
C ARG A 30 1.47 1.85 10.63
N MET A 31 1.97 2.77 9.82
CA MET A 31 3.25 3.42 10.08
C MET A 31 3.22 4.14 11.43
N GLU A 32 2.18 4.93 11.66
CA GLU A 32 1.98 5.67 12.90
C GLU A 32 1.86 4.76 14.13
N LYS A 33 1.01 3.73 14.06
CA LYS A 33 0.70 2.88 15.23
C LYS A 33 1.77 1.83 15.53
N ASN A 34 2.30 1.19 14.49
CA ASN A 34 3.06 -0.05 14.61
C ASN A 34 4.40 -0.01 13.85
N GLY A 35 4.88 1.16 13.45
CA GLY A 35 6.12 1.28 12.68
C GLY A 35 6.07 0.54 11.35
N GLY A 36 4.90 0.49 10.72
CA GLY A 36 4.67 -0.11 9.41
C GLY A 36 4.40 -1.62 9.44
N MET A 37 4.46 -2.27 10.61
CA MET A 37 4.18 -3.70 10.74
C MET A 37 2.67 -3.98 10.75
N SER A 38 2.27 -4.99 9.99
CA SER A 38 0.87 -5.35 9.78
C SER A 38 0.73 -6.83 9.42
N GLY A 39 -0.35 -7.47 9.89
CA GLY A 39 -0.77 -8.80 9.44
C GLY A 39 -1.47 -8.81 8.08
N GLY A 40 -1.71 -7.65 7.47
CA GLY A 40 -2.24 -7.51 6.11
C GLY A 40 -3.75 -7.75 5.95
N GLU A 41 -4.45 -8.23 7.00
CA GLU A 41 -5.84 -8.69 6.92
C GLU A 41 -6.81 -7.64 6.39
N ILE A 42 -6.89 -6.45 7.01
CA ILE A 42 -7.81 -5.38 6.59
C ILE A 42 -7.55 -4.91 5.14
N GLU A 43 -6.28 -4.84 4.75
CA GLU A 43 -5.92 -4.42 3.40
C GLU A 43 -6.30 -5.49 2.37
N SER A 44 -6.08 -6.75 2.72
CA SER A 44 -6.48 -7.90 1.91
C SER A 44 -7.99 -7.94 1.72
N GLU A 45 -8.78 -7.59 2.74
CA GLU A 45 -10.24 -7.47 2.65
C GLU A 45 -10.65 -6.33 1.71
N ILE A 46 -10.06 -5.13 1.83
CA ILE A 46 -10.35 -3.99 0.94
C ILE A 46 -10.05 -4.34 -0.52
N ILE A 47 -8.88 -4.95 -0.78
CA ILE A 47 -8.48 -5.36 -2.12
C ILE A 47 -9.45 -6.43 -2.64
N LYS A 48 -9.77 -7.43 -1.82
CA LYS A 48 -10.69 -8.51 -2.19
C LYS A 48 -12.08 -7.98 -2.57
N ASP A 49 -12.64 -7.11 -1.75
CA ASP A 49 -13.98 -6.54 -1.99
C ASP A 49 -14.01 -5.75 -3.31
N TYR A 50 -12.99 -4.94 -3.56
CA TYR A 50 -12.88 -4.20 -4.81
C TYR A 50 -12.74 -5.13 -6.02
N VAL A 51 -11.79 -6.07 -6.02
CA VAL A 51 -11.60 -6.94 -7.19
C VAL A 51 -12.82 -7.82 -7.46
N MET A 52 -13.61 -8.17 -6.43
CA MET A 52 -14.85 -8.93 -6.62
C MET A 52 -15.98 -8.13 -7.27
N SER A 53 -15.92 -6.79 -7.23
CA SER A 53 -16.84 -5.92 -7.97
C SER A 53 -16.51 -5.78 -9.46
N LEU A 54 -15.31 -6.19 -9.89
CA LEU A 54 -14.84 -6.07 -11.28
C LEU A 54 -15.17 -7.32 -12.13
N PRO A 55 -15.16 -7.19 -13.47
CA PRO A 55 -15.16 -8.34 -14.38
C PRO A 55 -14.00 -9.30 -14.09
N PRO A 56 -14.19 -10.63 -14.19
CA PRO A 56 -13.17 -11.64 -13.86
C PRO A 56 -11.79 -11.42 -14.46
N GLU A 57 -11.73 -10.94 -15.71
CA GLU A 57 -10.52 -10.67 -16.49
C GLU A 57 -9.69 -9.47 -15.99
N GLU A 58 -10.30 -8.57 -15.22
CA GLU A 58 -9.65 -7.38 -14.68
C GLU A 58 -9.09 -7.61 -13.27
N ARG A 59 -9.72 -8.52 -12.51
CA ARG A 59 -9.48 -8.73 -11.07
C ARG A 59 -8.02 -8.90 -10.70
N ALA A 60 -7.31 -9.75 -11.44
CA ALA A 60 -5.94 -10.11 -11.11
C ALA A 60 -4.98 -8.92 -11.29
N ALA A 61 -5.16 -8.13 -12.35
CA ALA A 61 -4.34 -6.94 -12.60
C ALA A 61 -4.70 -5.78 -11.66
N ALA A 62 -5.99 -5.59 -11.36
CA ALA A 62 -6.45 -4.61 -10.40
C ALA A 62 -5.92 -4.91 -8.98
N GLY A 63 -6.02 -6.17 -8.54
CA GLY A 63 -5.48 -6.63 -7.27
C GLY A 63 -3.96 -6.48 -7.19
N TRP A 64 -3.25 -6.82 -8.27
CA TRP A 64 -1.81 -6.55 -8.38
C TRP A 64 -1.49 -5.06 -8.23
N THR A 65 -2.22 -4.20 -8.93
CA THR A 65 -2.01 -2.75 -8.88
C THR A 65 -2.19 -2.21 -7.46
N LEU A 66 -3.28 -2.57 -6.78
CA LEU A 66 -3.54 -2.12 -5.41
C LEU A 66 -2.47 -2.61 -4.42
N ASN A 67 -1.98 -3.85 -4.59
CA ASN A 67 -0.86 -4.36 -3.80
C ASN A 67 0.42 -3.56 -4.07
N GLN A 68 0.72 -3.19 -5.32
CA GLN A 68 1.88 -2.34 -5.64
C GLN A 68 1.74 -0.95 -5.03
N ILE A 69 0.54 -0.37 -5.03
CA ILE A 69 0.27 0.93 -4.39
C ILE A 69 0.58 0.88 -2.90
N SER A 70 0.15 -0.18 -2.22
CA SER A 70 0.44 -0.39 -0.79
C SER A 70 1.95 -0.48 -0.51
N LEU A 71 2.66 -1.34 -1.25
CA LEU A 71 4.10 -1.52 -1.09
C LEU A 71 4.87 -0.22 -1.34
N GLN A 72 4.52 0.51 -2.41
CA GLN A 72 5.15 1.78 -2.73
C GLN A 72 4.90 2.86 -1.67
N GLU A 73 3.69 2.92 -1.11
CA GLU A 73 3.39 3.87 -0.04
C GLU A 73 4.12 3.51 1.24
N ALA A 74 4.23 2.23 1.57
CA ALA A 74 5.01 1.76 2.71
C ALA A 74 6.49 2.14 2.55
N ASP A 75 7.09 1.85 1.39
CA ASP A 75 8.47 2.21 1.08
C ASP A 75 8.71 3.72 1.22
N ARG A 76 7.82 4.56 0.65
CA ARG A 76 7.91 6.02 0.76
C ARG A 76 7.86 6.51 2.21
N LEU A 77 6.94 5.96 3.01
CA LEU A 77 6.85 6.29 4.43
C LEU A 77 8.10 5.84 5.19
N GLY A 78 8.59 4.63 4.91
CA GLY A 78 9.80 4.09 5.53
C GLY A 78 11.03 4.93 5.22
N GLU A 79 11.22 5.34 3.97
CA GLU A 79 12.28 6.26 3.53
C GLU A 79 12.13 7.63 4.19
N TYR A 80 10.92 8.18 4.21
CA TYR A 80 10.62 9.49 4.79
C TYR A 80 10.94 9.55 6.30
N VAL A 81 10.62 8.47 7.04
CA VAL A 81 10.98 8.30 8.45
C VAL A 81 12.50 8.15 8.58
N HIS A 82 13.14 7.26 7.80
CA HIS A 82 14.60 7.04 7.85
C HIS A 82 15.42 8.31 7.60
N GLN A 83 14.96 9.19 6.69
CA GLN A 83 15.63 10.47 6.42
C GLN A 83 15.64 11.40 7.64
N ARG A 84 14.66 11.28 8.54
CA ARG A 84 14.50 12.11 9.75
C ARG A 84 15.02 11.42 11.01
N ASP A 85 14.95 10.10 11.04
CA ASP A 85 15.48 9.26 12.10
C ASP A 85 16.25 8.07 11.49
N PRO A 86 17.54 8.24 11.18
CA PRO A 86 18.36 7.16 10.60
C PRO A 86 18.55 5.95 11.53
N SER A 87 18.18 6.05 12.81
CA SER A 87 18.23 4.95 13.77
C SER A 87 16.93 4.13 13.83
N TRP A 88 15.85 4.64 13.24
CA TRP A 88 14.57 3.96 13.19
C TRP A 88 14.65 2.68 12.34
N ASN A 89 13.88 1.67 12.72
CA ASN A 89 13.77 0.40 11.99
C ASN A 89 12.31 -0.02 11.98
N TRP A 90 11.91 -0.80 10.97
CA TRP A 90 10.56 -1.34 10.84
C TRP A 90 10.08 -2.01 12.13
N GLY A 91 8.83 -1.74 12.50
CA GLY A 91 8.21 -2.21 13.75
C GLY A 91 8.59 -1.44 15.01
N LYS A 92 9.53 -0.48 14.93
CA LYS A 92 9.77 0.46 16.04
C LYS A 92 8.79 1.62 15.95
N PRO A 93 8.35 2.18 17.10
CA PRO A 93 7.55 3.39 17.11
C PRO A 93 8.25 4.51 16.33
N VAL A 94 7.50 5.21 15.48
CA VAL A 94 7.96 6.45 14.85
C VAL A 94 7.91 7.55 15.90
N LYS A 95 8.93 8.41 15.96
CA LYS A 95 8.93 9.54 16.89
C LYS A 95 7.75 10.48 16.57
N PRO A 96 7.16 11.14 17.58
CA PRO A 96 6.14 12.16 17.36
C PRO A 96 6.59 13.20 16.33
N ASP A 97 5.62 13.77 15.62
CA ASP A 97 5.77 14.88 14.68
C ASP A 97 6.55 14.56 13.38
N ILE A 98 7.22 13.40 13.27
CA ILE A 98 7.92 13.02 12.04
C ILE A 98 6.94 13.00 10.86
N LEU A 99 5.75 12.42 11.06
CA LEU A 99 4.76 12.17 10.00
C LEU A 99 3.80 13.34 9.75
N ASP A 100 3.79 14.39 10.56
CA ASP A 100 2.78 15.46 10.51
C ASP A 100 2.76 16.19 9.15
N ASP A 101 3.94 16.38 8.55
CA ASP A 101 4.10 17.03 7.25
C ASP A 101 4.16 16.04 6.07
N TYR A 102 3.93 14.74 6.32
CA TYR A 102 3.96 13.74 5.26
C TYR A 102 2.79 13.95 4.30
N LYS A 103 3.10 14.32 3.06
CA LYS A 103 2.13 14.36 1.97
C LYS A 103 2.19 13.06 1.20
N SER A 104 1.16 12.23 1.37
CA SER A 104 1.02 11.01 0.57
C SER A 104 1.15 11.35 -0.91
N GLY A 105 1.94 10.56 -1.63
CA GLY A 105 2.18 10.79 -3.05
C GLY A 105 0.90 10.53 -3.85
N MET A 106 0.10 11.58 -4.05
CA MET A 106 -1.10 11.59 -4.89
C MET A 106 -0.79 11.61 -6.40
N ASN A 107 0.42 11.24 -6.82
CA ASN A 107 0.71 11.04 -8.23
C ASN A 107 0.74 9.54 -8.52
N ILE A 108 -0.44 8.98 -8.73
CA ILE A 108 -0.57 7.82 -9.59
C ILE A 108 -1.31 8.34 -10.81
N LEU A 109 -0.54 8.89 -11.75
CA LEU A 109 -1.02 9.04 -13.13
C LEU A 109 -1.28 7.63 -13.65
N ILE A 110 -2.55 7.28 -13.81
CA ILE A 110 -3.01 6.21 -14.70
C ILE A 110 -4.14 6.78 -15.53
#